data_AF-A0A2G5BFS8-F1
#
_entry.id   AF-A0A2G5BFS8-F1
#
_cell.length_a   1.000
_cell.length_b   1.000
_cell.length_c   1.000
_cell.angle_alpha   90.00
_cell.angle_beta   90.00
_cell.angle_gamma   90.00
#
_symmetry.space_group_name_H-M   'P 1'
#
loop_
_entity.id
_entity.type
_entity.pdbx_description
1 polymer ?
#
loop_
_entity_poly.entity_id
_entity_poly.type
_entity_poly.pdbx_seq_one_letter_code
_entity_poly.pdbx_strand_id
1 'polypeptide(L)' 'MHKVVLSTKNEASLVKMAENLRQKSIPYYLWTEQPENTPTCLATVPIMRSDLGDALKQCSLLR' A
#
# COMPACT_ATOMS: atom_id res chain seq x y z
N MET A 1 -3.57 10.60 -15.65
CA MET A 1 -3.16 9.46 -14.81
C MET A 1 -2.43 10.00 -13.59
N HIS A 2 -3.11 10.12 -12.45
CA HIS A 2 -2.55 10.71 -11.23
C HIS A 2 -1.90 9.60 -10.38
N LYS A 3 -0.60 9.74 -10.09
CA LYS A 3 0.14 8.82 -9.21
C LYS A 3 0.44 9.55 -7.91
N VAL A 4 0.18 8.91 -6.78
CA VAL A 4 0.47 9.45 -5.44
C VAL A 4 1.36 8.46 -4.73
N VAL A 5 2.49 8.93 -4.22
CA VAL A 5 3.40 8.12 -3.42
C VAL A 5 3.16 8.46 -1.95
N LEU A 6 2.85 7.43 -1.16
CA LEU A 6 2.57 7.56 0.26
C LEU A 6 3.59 6.76 1.06
N SER A 7 3.97 7.27 2.22
CA SER A 7 4.84 6.60 3.19
C SER A 7 4.02 5.95 4.29
N THR A 8 4.51 4.82 4.79
CA THR A 8 4.00 4.14 5.99
C THR A 8 5.09 4.18 7.08
N LYS A 9 4.72 4.00 8.36
CA LYS A 9 5.66 4.16 9.47
C LYS A 9 6.70 3.04 9.54
N ASN A 10 6.30 1.81 9.22
CA ASN A 10 7.14 0.62 9.32
C ASN A 10 6.58 -0.53 8.47
N GLU A 11 7.33 -1.63 8.41
CA GLU A 11 6.96 -2.84 7.69
C GLU A 11 5.61 -3.41 8.16
N ALA A 12 5.36 -3.44 9.48
CA ALA A 12 4.12 -3.96 10.03
C ALA A 12 2.89 -3.17 9.54
N SER A 13 2.98 -1.83 9.42
CA SER A 13 1.90 -1.03 8.85
C SER A 13 1.70 -1.26 7.35
N LEU A 14 2.77 -1.56 6.61
CA LEU A 14 2.69 -1.91 5.19
C LEU A 14 1.97 -3.26 5.00
N VAL A 15 2.36 -4.27 5.77
CA VAL A 15 1.74 -5.61 5.72
C VAL A 15 0.26 -5.55 6.12
N LYS A 16 -0.07 -4.84 7.20
CA LYS A 16 -1.46 -4.63 7.62
C LYS A 16 -2.30 -3.92 6.54
N MET A 17 -1.71 -2.97 5.82
CA MET A 17 -2.38 -2.31 4.69
C MET A 17 -2.63 -3.31 3.55
N ALA A 18 -1.64 -4.15 3.22
CA ALA A 18 -1.79 -5.20 2.20
C ALA A 18 -2.93 -6.17 2.57
N GLU A 19 -3.02 -6.60 3.83
CA GLU A 19 -4.11 -7.45 4.31
C GLU A 19 -5.48 -6.77 4.20
N ASN A 20 -5.57 -5.48 4.53
CA ASN A 20 -6.82 -4.70 4.39
C ASN A 20 -7.27 -4.65 2.92
N LEU A 21 -6.33 -4.40 1.99
CA LEU A 21 -6.62 -4.39 0.56
C LEU A 21 -7.05 -5.78 0.07
N ARG A 22 -6.41 -6.85 0.56
CA ARG A 22 -6.78 -8.24 0.27
C ARG A 22 -8.21 -8.55 0.75
N GLN A 23 -8.56 -8.17 1.97
CA GLN A 23 -9.92 -8.38 2.52
C GLN A 23 -11.00 -7.66 1.71
N LYS A 24 -10.68 -6.48 1.16
CA LYS A 24 -11.55 -5.72 0.27
C LYS A 24 -11.55 -6.21 -1.18
N SER A 25 -10.80 -7.27 -1.49
CA SER A 25 -10.59 -7.75 -2.86
C SER A 25 -10.07 -6.68 -3.83
N ILE A 26 -9.29 -5.73 -3.32
CA ILE A 26 -8.67 -4.67 -4.14
C ILE A 26 -7.36 -5.23 -4.70
N PRO A 27 -7.15 -5.24 -6.02
CA PRO A 27 -5.91 -5.70 -6.60
C PRO A 27 -4.73 -4.80 -6.20
N TYR A 28 -3.68 -5.42 -5.69
CA TYR A 28 -2.42 -4.77 -5.36
C TYR A 28 -1.24 -5.70 -5.66
N TYR A 29 -0.06 -5.10 -5.72
CA TYR A 29 1.21 -5.80 -5.80
C TYR A 29 2.11 -5.35 -4.65
N LEU A 30 2.57 -6.31 -3.85
CA LEU A 30 3.52 -6.09 -2.76
C LEU A 30 4.92 -6.44 -3.26
N TRP A 31 5.80 -5.46 -3.28
CA TRP A 31 7.19 -5.65 -3.65
C TRP A 31 8.02 -6.05 -2.44
N THR A 32 8.76 -7.15 -2.60
CA THR A 32 9.71 -7.67 -1.63
C THR A 32 11.11 -7.53 -2.19
N GLU A 33 11.95 -6.75 -1.53
CA GLU A 33 13.32 -6.49 -1.96
C GLU A 33 14.22 -7.70 -1.71
N GLN A 34 15.18 -7.93 -2.61
CA GLN A 34 16.15 -9.03 -2.52
C GLN A 34 17.57 -8.45 -2.42
N PRO A 35 18.48 -9.11 -1.66
CA PRO A 35 18.35 -10.42 -1.01
C PRO A 35 17.67 -10.42 0.38
N GLU A 36 17.31 -9.26 0.92
CA GLU A 36 16.85 -9.10 2.31
C GLU A 36 15.45 -9.67 2.56
N ASN A 37 14.71 -10.05 1.51
CA ASN A 37 13.35 -10.60 1.57
C ASN A 37 12.37 -9.71 2.37
N THR A 38 12.56 -8.39 2.33
CA THR A 38 11.78 -7.43 3.11
C THR A 38 10.78 -6.69 2.22
N PRO A 39 9.48 -6.60 2.58
CA PRO A 39 8.51 -5.83 1.81
C PRO A 39 8.78 -4.33 1.95
N THR A 40 9.09 -3.66 0.84
CA THR A 40 9.48 -2.23 0.85
C THR A 40 8.44 -1.30 0.25
N CYS A 41 7.62 -1.78 -0.69
CA CYS A 41 6.57 -0.95 -1.29
C CYS A 41 5.36 -1.77 -1.76
N LEU A 42 4.23 -1.09 -1.94
CA LEU A 42 2.99 -1.65 -2.45
C LEU A 42 2.39 -0.72 -3.49
N ALA A 43 1.97 -1.28 -4.61
CA ALA A 43 1.25 -0.56 -5.66
C ALA A 43 -0.18 -1.10 -5.79
N THR A 44 -1.15 -0.21 -5.93
CA THR A 44 -2.53 -0.56 -6.29
C THR A 44 -2.76 -0.33 -7.78
N VAL A 45 -3.79 -0.96 -8.33
CA VAL A 45 -4.30 -0.60 -9.66
C VAL A 45 -4.89 0.83 -9.64
N PRO A 46 -5.02 1.50 -10.80
CA PRO A 46 -5.76 2.76 -10.88
C PRO A 46 -7.19 2.56 -10.34
N ILE A 47 -7.52 3.25 -9.25
CA ILE A 47 -8.80 3.11 -8.54
C ILE A 47 -9.21 4.46 -7.95
N MET A 48 -10.52 4.66 -7.74
CA MET A 48 -10.98 5.86 -7.07
C MET A 48 -10.52 5.86 -5.61
N ARG A 49 -10.12 7.03 -5.11
CA ARG A 49 -9.68 7.19 -3.71
C ARG A 49 -10.77 6.81 -2.72
N SER A 50 -12.05 6.99 -3.08
CA SER A 50 -13.20 6.57 -2.29
C SER A 50 -13.20 5.07 -1.99
N ASP A 51 -12.77 4.25 -2.96
CA ASP A 51 -12.92 2.79 -2.91
C ASP A 51 -11.81 2.15 -2.06
N LEU A 52 -10.66 2.82 -1.97
CA LEU A 52 -9.58 2.45 -1.04
C LEU A 52 -10.03 2.61 0.43
N GLY A 53 -10.98 3.51 0.68
CA GLY A 53 -11.54 3.82 2.00
C GLY A 53 -10.45 4.03 3.05
N ASP A 54 -10.56 3.29 4.14
CA ASP A 54 -9.68 3.47 5.30
C ASP A 54 -8.27 2.88 5.15
N ALA A 55 -7.97 2.16 4.06
CA ALA A 55 -6.67 1.49 3.87
C ALA A 55 -5.50 2.49 3.87
N LEU A 56 -5.73 3.70 3.33
CA LEU A 56 -4.72 4.75 3.23
C LEU A 56 -4.67 5.71 4.43
N LYS A 57 -5.58 5.60 5.41
CA LYS A 57 -5.68 6.57 6.54
C LYS A 57 -4.39 6.69 7.35
N GLN A 58 -3.63 5.60 7.46
CA GLN A 58 -2.38 5.53 8.21
C GLN A 58 -1.15 5.98 7.41
N CYS A 59 -1.32 6.27 6.12
CA CYS A 59 -0.22 6.68 5.24
C CYS A 59 -0.18 8.20 5.10
N SER A 60 1.03 8.76 5.03
CA SER A 60 1.27 10.18 4.79
C SER A 60 1.85 10.41 3.39
N LEU A 61 1.73 11.61 2.85
CA LEU A 61 2.38 11.94 1.58
C LEU A 61 3.90 11.81 1.73
N LEU A 62 4.53 10.96 0.91
CA LEU A 62 5.99 10.90 0.84
C LEU A 62 6.46 12.19 0.16
N ARG A 63 7.24 13.00 0.88
CA ARG A 63 7.84 14.24 0.38
C ARG A 63 9.34 14.05 0.21
#